data_AF-A0A512UF18-F1
#
_entry.id   AF-A0A512UF18-F1
#
_cell.length_a   1.000
_cell.length_b   1.000
_cell.length_c   1.000
_cell.angle_alpha   90.00
_cell.angle_beta   90.00
_cell.angle_gamma   90.00
#
_symmetry.space_group_name_H-M   'P 1'
#
loop_
_entity.id
_entity.type
_entity.pdbx_description
1 polymer ?
#
loop_
_entity_poly.entity_id
_entity_poly.type
_entity_poly.pdbx_seq_one_letter_code
_entity_poly.pdbx_strand_id
1 'polypeptide(L)'
;MRIGLKETIHFASYWQKFGIAGLSAPEPTTFTEESAGVADLITTCSGGRNVKVARYMIENKVDAWEAEKVLLNGQSSQGVITAKEVHELLENYKLQDEFPLFEATYKVLYEGADVNTWPDLLAN
;
A
#
# COMPACT_ATOMS: atom_id res chain seq x y z
N MET A 1 -6.76 -2.13 -6.80
CA MET A 1 -6.73 -0.75 -7.33
C MET A 1 -7.84 0.13 -6.77
N ARG A 2 -9.12 -0.10 -7.06
CA ARG A 2 -10.24 0.75 -6.56
C ARG A 2 -10.21 1.00 -5.05
N ILE A 3 -10.10 -0.06 -4.24
CA ILE A 3 -10.10 0.05 -2.77
C ILE A 3 -8.86 0.83 -2.29
N GLY A 4 -7.67 0.50 -2.81
CA GLY A 4 -6.44 1.22 -2.51
C GLY A 4 -6.51 2.72 -2.81
N LEU A 5 -7.11 3.13 -3.93
CA LEU A 5 -7.29 4.56 -4.23
C LEU A 5 -8.19 5.26 -3.19
N LYS A 6 -9.26 4.60 -2.73
CA LYS A 6 -10.13 5.12 -1.67
C LYS A 6 -9.37 5.27 -0.35
N GLU A 7 -8.59 4.26 0.04
CA GLU A 7 -7.77 4.31 1.25
C GLU A 7 -6.67 5.38 1.15
N THR A 8 -6.03 5.57 -0.01
CA THR A 8 -5.05 6.65 -0.21
C THR A 8 -5.68 8.04 -0.01
N ILE A 9 -6.87 8.28 -0.57
CA ILE A 9 -7.61 9.55 -0.37
C ILE A 9 -7.98 9.72 1.10
N HIS A 10 -8.49 8.67 1.74
CA HIS A 10 -8.85 8.71 3.15
C HIS A 10 -7.64 8.97 4.06
N PHE A 11 -6.51 8.33 3.78
CA PHE A 11 -5.26 8.51 4.51
C PHE A 11 -4.75 9.94 4.35
N ALA A 12 -4.80 10.51 3.15
CA ALA A 12 -4.43 11.90 2.91
C ALA A 12 -5.34 12.90 3.66
N SER A 13 -6.63 12.56 3.87
CA SER A 13 -7.53 13.42 4.64
C SER A 13 -7.09 13.62 6.10
N TYR A 14 -6.28 12.69 6.65
CA TYR A 14 -5.68 12.80 7.97
C TYR A 14 -4.45 13.71 8.07
N TRP A 15 -4.10 14.47 7.01
CA TRP A 15 -2.91 15.33 6.98
C TRP A 15 -2.73 16.20 8.23
N GLN A 16 -3.79 16.82 8.75
CA GLN A 16 -3.72 17.62 9.99
C GLN A 16 -3.47 16.76 11.23
N LYS A 17 -4.12 15.59 11.33
CA LYS A 17 -3.93 14.64 12.44
C LYS A 17 -2.49 14.13 12.47
N PHE A 18 -1.88 13.94 11.30
CA PHE A 18 -0.47 13.56 11.14
C PHE A 18 0.51 14.74 11.24
N GLY A 19 0.03 15.96 11.49
CA GLY A 19 0.89 17.14 11.66
C GLY A 19 1.60 17.60 10.37
N ILE A 20 1.08 17.21 9.20
CA ILE A 20 1.65 17.62 7.91
C ILE A 20 1.36 19.11 7.69
N ALA A 21 2.40 19.91 7.45
CA ALA A 21 2.25 21.30 7.09
C ALA A 21 1.83 21.41 5.61
N GLY A 22 0.68 22.02 5.35
CA GLY A 22 0.13 22.21 4.01
C GLY A 22 -0.54 23.58 3.88
N LEU A 23 -0.58 24.11 2.66
CA LEU A 23 -1.27 25.37 2.35
C LEU A 23 -2.79 25.20 2.34
N SER A 24 -3.27 24.01 2.00
CA SER A 24 -4.68 23.63 1.94
C SER A 24 -4.84 22.12 2.20
N ALA A 25 -6.07 21.68 2.44
CA ALA A 25 -6.38 20.27 2.53
C ALA A 25 -6.11 19.55 1.20
N PRO A 26 -5.73 18.25 1.22
CA PRO A 26 -5.68 17.43 0.02
C PRO A 26 -7.06 17.30 -0.61
N GLU A 27 -7.18 17.63 -1.89
CA GLU A 27 -8.43 17.55 -2.63
C GLU A 27 -8.59 16.15 -3.26
N PRO A 28 -9.74 15.46 -3.11
CA PRO A 28 -9.95 14.15 -3.70
C PRO A 28 -9.73 14.11 -5.22
N THR A 29 -10.04 15.21 -5.92
CA THR A 29 -9.86 15.32 -7.38
C THR A 29 -8.40 15.22 -7.79
N THR A 30 -7.45 15.66 -6.95
CA THR A 30 -6.01 15.47 -7.21
C THR A 30 -5.65 13.99 -7.34
N PHE A 31 -6.33 13.09 -6.62
CA PHE A 31 -6.05 11.66 -6.70
C PHE A 31 -6.75 10.98 -7.89
N THR A 32 -7.88 11.52 -8.35
CA THR A 32 -8.72 10.88 -9.38
C THR A 32 -8.56 11.47 -10.78
N GLU A 33 -8.18 12.73 -10.89
CA GLU A 33 -8.10 13.46 -12.17
C GLU A 33 -6.65 13.69 -12.61
N GLU A 34 -5.72 13.80 -11.66
CA GLU A 34 -4.32 14.05 -11.97
C GLU A 34 -3.52 12.76 -12.16
N SER A 35 -2.50 12.83 -13.02
CA SER A 35 -1.63 11.70 -13.36
C SER A 35 -0.94 11.09 -12.13
N ALA A 36 -0.53 11.95 -11.18
CA ALA A 36 0.15 11.54 -9.95
C ALA A 36 -0.70 10.65 -9.03
N GLY A 37 -2.02 10.62 -9.21
CA GLY A 37 -2.93 9.75 -8.49
C GLY A 37 -3.26 8.48 -9.27
N VAL A 38 -4.40 8.50 -9.97
CA VAL A 38 -4.98 7.30 -10.59
C VAL A 38 -4.11 6.70 -11.69
N ALA A 39 -3.44 7.52 -12.52
CA ALA A 39 -2.65 7.01 -13.64
C ALA A 39 -1.36 6.33 -13.15
N ASP A 40 -0.66 6.94 -12.19
CA ASP A 40 0.51 6.34 -11.56
C ASP A 40 0.17 5.05 -10.80
N LEU A 41 -0.97 5.03 -10.10
CA LEU A 41 -1.46 3.82 -9.43
C LEU A 41 -1.74 2.70 -10.42
N ILE A 42 -2.40 2.99 -11.54
CA ILE A 42 -2.70 1.99 -12.59
C ILE A 42 -1.41 1.41 -13.17
N THR A 43 -0.45 2.26 -13.59
CA THR A 43 0.78 1.76 -14.22
C THR A 43 1.64 0.97 -13.22
N THR A 44 1.72 1.43 -11.96
CA THR A 44 2.45 0.75 -10.90
C THR A 44 1.86 -0.62 -10.58
N CYS A 45 0.53 -0.72 -10.46
CA CYS A 45 -0.16 -2.00 -10.25
C CYS A 45 -0.07 -2.93 -11.46
N SER A 46 0.13 -2.40 -12.68
CA SER A 46 0.15 -3.21 -13.91
C SER A 46 1.53 -3.82 -14.20
N GLY A 47 2.62 -3.13 -13.86
CA GLY A 47 3.96 -3.59 -14.25
C GLY A 47 5.13 -3.07 -13.40
N GLY A 48 4.86 -2.38 -12.30
CA GLY A 48 5.88 -1.85 -11.40
C GLY A 48 6.69 -2.93 -10.67
N ARG A 49 7.76 -2.50 -9.99
CA ARG A 49 8.63 -3.40 -9.21
C ARG A 49 7.88 -4.07 -8.06
N ASN A 50 7.05 -3.30 -7.35
CA ASN A 50 6.25 -3.81 -6.22
C ASN A 50 5.34 -4.98 -6.64
N VAL A 51 4.61 -4.87 -7.76
CA VAL A 51 3.73 -5.96 -8.21
C VAL A 51 4.50 -7.20 -8.67
N LYS A 52 5.69 -7.02 -9.28
CA LYS A 52 6.55 -8.14 -9.67
C LYS A 52 7.07 -8.89 -8.45
N VAL A 53 7.57 -8.16 -7.45
CA VAL A 53 8.06 -8.74 -6.18
C VAL A 53 6.93 -9.45 -5.43
N ALA A 54 5.78 -8.79 -5.25
CA ALA A 54 4.64 -9.39 -4.56
C ALA A 54 4.13 -10.66 -5.25
N ARG A 55 4.05 -10.67 -6.58
CA ARG A 55 3.65 -11.86 -7.34
C ARG A 55 4.60 -13.03 -7.12
N TYR A 56 5.90 -12.79 -7.27
CA TYR A 56 6.91 -13.83 -7.07
C TYR A 56 6.93 -14.37 -5.64
N MET A 57 6.82 -13.47 -4.66
CA MET A 57 6.71 -13.81 -3.23
C MET A 57 5.57 -14.81 -2.98
N ILE A 58 4.37 -14.50 -3.49
CA ILE A 58 3.17 -15.34 -3.32
C ILE A 58 3.31 -16.67 -4.07
N GLU A 59 3.74 -16.64 -5.33
CA GLU A 59 3.86 -17.83 -6.19
C GLU A 59 4.89 -18.84 -5.66
N ASN A 60 6.01 -18.34 -5.12
CA ASN A 60 7.13 -19.17 -4.67
C ASN A 60 7.16 -19.39 -3.16
N LYS A 61 6.24 -18.76 -2.41
CA LYS A 61 6.15 -18.85 -0.94
C LYS A 61 7.46 -18.47 -0.24
N VAL A 62 8.13 -17.44 -0.76
CA VAL A 62 9.34 -16.84 -0.18
C VAL A 62 8.99 -15.49 0.43
N ASP A 63 9.91 -14.88 1.18
CA ASP A 63 9.72 -13.52 1.68
C ASP A 63 9.99 -12.45 0.60
N ALA A 64 9.59 -11.20 0.90
CA ALA A 64 9.73 -10.10 -0.04
C ALA A 64 11.20 -9.74 -0.36
N TRP A 65 12.14 -9.98 0.56
CA TRP A 65 13.56 -9.68 0.37
C TRP A 65 14.24 -10.70 -0.53
N GLU A 66 13.87 -11.98 -0.42
CA GLU A 66 14.30 -13.02 -1.35
C GLU A 66 13.77 -12.74 -2.76
N ALA A 67 12.48 -12.43 -2.88
CA ALA A 67 11.88 -12.04 -4.16
C ALA A 67 12.55 -10.79 -4.78
N GLU A 68 12.85 -9.77 -3.97
CA GLU A 68 13.58 -8.57 -4.41
C GLU A 68 14.99 -8.88 -4.92
N LYS A 69 15.77 -9.70 -4.18
CA LYS A 69 17.13 -10.08 -4.60
C LYS A 69 17.13 -10.81 -5.94
N VAL A 70 16.15 -11.67 -6.18
CA VAL A 70 16.02 -12.43 -7.43
C VAL A 70 15.62 -11.52 -8.59
N LEU A 71 14.70 -10.58 -8.38
CA LEU A 71 14.05 -9.87 -9.48
C LEU A 71 14.65 -8.50 -9.79
N LEU A 72 15.19 -7.81 -8.80
CA LEU A 72 15.43 -6.38 -8.89
C LEU A 72 16.90 -5.98 -9.09
N ASN A 73 17.84 -6.94 -9.12
CA ASN A 73 19.25 -6.72 -9.46
C ASN A 73 19.89 -5.53 -8.71
N GLY A 74 19.61 -5.41 -7.41
CA GLY A 74 20.12 -4.32 -6.56
C GLY A 74 19.22 -3.07 -6.48
N GLN A 75 18.08 -3.05 -7.17
CA GLN A 75 17.01 -2.08 -6.92
C GLN A 75 16.07 -2.55 -5.81
N SER A 76 15.33 -1.62 -5.21
CA SER A 76 14.42 -1.91 -4.08
C SER A 76 12.94 -1.72 -4.42
N SER A 77 12.12 -2.59 -3.83
CA SER A 77 10.66 -2.59 -3.81
C SER A 77 10.15 -1.75 -2.64
N GLN A 78 10.09 -0.43 -2.83
CA GLN A 78 9.75 0.52 -1.76
C GLN A 78 8.41 0.25 -1.07
N GLY A 79 7.44 -0.37 -1.76
CA GLY A 79 6.14 -0.70 -1.16
C GLY A 79 6.23 -1.64 0.04
N VAL A 80 7.28 -2.46 0.13
CA VAL A 80 7.52 -3.33 1.30
C VAL A 80 7.80 -2.47 2.53
N ILE A 81 8.73 -1.52 2.40
CA ILE A 81 9.15 -0.61 3.47
C ILE A 81 7.99 0.33 3.84
N THR A 82 7.33 0.91 2.84
CA THR A 82 6.21 1.83 3.05
C THR A 82 5.04 1.16 3.78
N ALA A 83 4.73 -0.11 3.51
CA ALA A 83 3.67 -0.82 4.23
C ALA A 83 3.94 -0.90 5.74
N LYS A 84 5.20 -1.08 6.14
CA LYS A 84 5.60 -1.09 7.54
C LYS A 84 5.48 0.30 8.17
N GLU A 85 5.99 1.33 7.51
CA GLU A 85 5.91 2.72 8.01
C GLU A 85 4.46 3.20 8.17
N VAL A 86 3.60 2.85 7.20
CA VAL A 86 2.17 3.16 7.26
C VAL A 86 1.51 2.44 8.43
N HIS A 87 1.76 1.13 8.60
CA HIS A 87 1.24 0.37 9.73
C HIS A 87 1.65 0.99 11.09
N GLU A 88 2.94 1.30 11.27
CA GLU A 88 3.44 1.92 12.50
C GLU A 88 2.78 3.29 12.75
N LEU A 89 2.55 4.08 11.70
CA LEU A 89 1.82 5.35 11.83
C LEU A 89 0.36 5.11 12.25
N LEU A 90 -0.34 4.17 11.60
CA LEU A 90 -1.74 3.87 11.92
C LEU A 90 -1.91 3.31 13.33
N GLU A 91 -1.00 2.47 13.81
CA GLU A 91 -0.97 1.97 15.19
C GLU A 91 -0.84 3.14 16.18
N ASN A 92 0.10 4.05 15.95
CA ASN A 92 0.33 5.23 16.81
C ASN A 92 -0.92 6.11 16.95
N TYR A 93 -1.73 6.22 15.90
CA TYR A 93 -2.97 7.00 15.90
C TYR A 93 -4.25 6.19 16.15
N LYS A 94 -4.13 4.87 16.35
CA LYS A 94 -5.23 3.90 16.50
C LYS A 94 -6.23 3.95 15.35
N LEU A 95 -5.72 3.93 14.12
CA LEU A 95 -6.49 4.08 12.89
C LEU A 95 -6.54 2.80 12.01
N GLN A 96 -5.92 1.71 12.45
CA GLN A 96 -5.76 0.48 11.65
C GLN A 96 -7.08 -0.07 11.08
N ASP A 97 -8.16 -0.02 11.86
CA ASP A 97 -9.48 -0.51 11.46
C ASP A 97 -10.10 0.28 10.29
N GLU A 98 -9.59 1.49 10.01
CA GLU A 98 -10.07 2.33 8.91
C GLU A 98 -9.34 2.08 7.58
N PHE A 99 -8.26 1.29 7.59
CA PHE A 99 -7.41 1.02 6.42
C PHE A 99 -7.17 -0.49 6.22
N PRO A 100 -8.23 -1.27 5.97
CA PRO A 100 -8.15 -2.72 5.93
C PRO A 100 -7.23 -3.25 4.82
N LEU A 101 -7.11 -2.60 3.66
CA LEU A 101 -6.19 -3.03 2.61
C LEU A 101 -4.73 -2.72 2.95
N PHE A 102 -4.44 -1.55 3.54
CA PHE A 102 -3.08 -1.24 4.03
C PHE A 102 -2.64 -2.25 5.09
N GLU A 103 -3.50 -2.52 6.09
CA GLU A 103 -3.20 -3.49 7.14
C GLU A 103 -3.11 -4.92 6.60
N ALA A 104 -3.99 -5.33 5.68
CA ALA A 104 -3.89 -6.65 5.04
C ALA A 104 -2.57 -6.82 4.28
N THR A 105 -2.11 -5.77 3.61
CA THR A 105 -0.84 -5.75 2.89
C THR A 105 0.33 -5.92 3.86
N TYR A 106 0.33 -5.18 4.98
CA TYR A 106 1.33 -5.34 6.05
C TYR A 106 1.36 -6.77 6.59
N LYS A 107 0.19 -7.34 6.94
CA LYS A 107 0.09 -8.68 7.53
C LYS A 107 0.58 -9.79 6.60
N VAL A 108 0.32 -9.67 5.30
CA VAL A 108 0.88 -10.62 4.32
C VAL A 108 2.41 -10.51 4.26
N LEU A 109 2.95 -9.29 4.24
CA LEU A 109 4.39 -9.05 4.12
C LEU A 109 5.18 -9.44 5.37
N TYR A 110 4.61 -9.22 6.56
CA TYR A 110 5.36 -9.28 7.83
C TYR A 110 4.84 -10.31 8.83
N GLU A 111 3.59 -10.75 8.73
CA GLU A 111 2.96 -11.67 9.69
C GLU A 111 2.58 -13.02 9.06
N GLY A 112 2.83 -13.22 7.77
CA GLY A 112 2.52 -14.47 7.07
C GLY A 112 1.02 -14.72 6.88
N ALA A 113 0.21 -13.67 6.85
CA ALA A 113 -1.22 -13.79 6.58
C ALA A 113 -1.47 -14.35 5.16
N ASP A 114 -2.56 -15.12 5.01
CA ASP A 114 -2.94 -15.70 3.73
C ASP A 114 -3.67 -14.67 2.85
N VAL A 115 -3.13 -14.39 1.66
CA VAL A 115 -3.74 -13.48 0.69
C VAL A 115 -5.14 -13.92 0.24
N ASN A 116 -5.46 -15.21 0.35
CA ASN A 116 -6.76 -15.74 -0.04
C ASN A 116 -7.90 -15.28 0.88
N THR A 117 -7.61 -14.70 2.05
CA THR A 117 -8.64 -14.13 2.94
C THR A 117 -9.08 -12.72 2.52
N TRP A 118 -8.39 -12.11 1.55
CA TRP A 118 -8.64 -10.72 1.15
C TRP A 118 -10.04 -10.46 0.58
N PRO A 119 -10.64 -11.34 -0.24
CA PRO A 119 -12.00 -11.12 -0.74
C PRO A 119 -13.01 -10.94 0.39
N ASP A 120 -12.92 -11.74 1.45
CA ASP A 120 -13.83 -11.65 2.60
C ASP A 120 -13.52 -10.43 3.46
N LEU A 121 -12.23 -10.15 3.69
CA LEU A 121 -11.77 -8.99 4.46
C LEU A 121 -12.19 -7.65 3.83
N LEU A 122 -12.19 -7.58 2.50
CA LEU A 122 -12.40 -6.35 1.71
C LEU A 122 -13.79 -6.27 1.07
N ALA A 123 -14.70 -7.18 1.43
CA ALA A 123 -16.06 -7.25 0.90
C ALA A 123 -16.96 -6.08 1.36
N ASN A 124 -16.58 -5.39 2.45
CA ASN A 124 -17.37 -4.33 3.08
C ASN A 124 -16.86 -2.93 2.69
#